data_AF-A0A737IAA3-F1
#
_entry.id   AF-A0A737IAA3-F1
#
_cell.length_a   1.000
_cell.length_b   1.000
_cell.length_c   1.000
_cell.angle_alpha   90.00
_cell.angle_beta   90.00
_cell.angle_gamma   90.00
#
_symmetry.space_group_name_H-M   'P 1'
#
loop_
_entity.id
_entity.type
_entity.pdbx_description
1 polymer ?
#
loop_
_entity_poly.entity_id
_entity_poly.type
_entity_poly.pdbx_seq_one_letter_code
_entity_poly.pdbx_strand_id
1 'polypeptide(L)'
;MGILEQEMKRLAQQAGGSYKTVDDRIRLAQRFCERLVLAQNVQIRRVEQLKARHIEGYIRERLAQSERLNNLSLGLSGTSRSGTKRAITPEHYHHVLETARIKAPGLAAALELSRLMGLRSQEAVQSAQSLKTWQQALDRGETRLT
;
A
#
# COMPACT_ATOMS: atom_id res chain seq x y z
N MET A 1 1.86 -23.41 11.15
CA MET A 1 2.80 -22.36 10.71
C MET A 1 4.20 -22.91 10.85
N GLY A 2 4.98 -22.99 9.77
CA GLY A 2 6.32 -23.59 9.81
C GLY A 2 7.34 -22.74 10.58
N ILE A 3 8.41 -23.36 11.10
CA ILE A 3 9.47 -22.67 11.86
C ILE A 3 10.08 -21.51 11.04
N LEU A 4 10.35 -21.74 9.76
CA LEU A 4 10.89 -20.74 8.84
C LEU A 4 9.96 -19.53 8.71
N GLU A 5 8.65 -19.77 8.56
CA GLU A 5 7.66 -18.72 8.39
C GLU A 5 7.56 -17.83 9.64
N GLN A 6 7.62 -18.43 10.82
CA GLN A 6 7.65 -17.71 12.10
C GLN A 6 8.91 -16.84 12.22
N GLU A 7 10.07 -17.39 11.86
CA GLU A 7 11.35 -16.66 11.91
C GLU A 7 11.36 -15.48 10.93
N MET A 8 10.91 -15.69 9.69
CA MET A 8 10.84 -14.62 8.69
C MET A 8 9.83 -13.53 9.08
N LYS A 9 8.69 -13.89 9.69
CA LYS A 9 7.72 -12.91 10.24
C LYS A 9 8.34 -12.05 11.34
N ARG A 10 9.09 -12.67 12.25
CA ARG A 10 9.79 -11.95 13.32
C ARG A 10 10.82 -10.98 12.74
N LEU A 11 11.61 -11.42 11.76
CA LEU A 11 12.57 -10.55 11.07
C LEU A 11 11.88 -9.40 10.34
N ALA A 12 10.72 -9.63 9.70
CA ALA A 12 9.95 -8.59 9.05
C ALA A 12 9.46 -7.51 10.04
N GLN A 13 9.08 -7.90 11.26
CA GLN A 13 8.70 -6.98 12.35
C GLN A 13 9.91 -6.23 12.91
N GLN A 14 11.02 -6.94 13.15
CA GLN A 14 12.26 -6.35 13.69
C GLN A 14 12.90 -5.34 12.73
N ALA A 15 12.74 -5.53 11.43
CA ALA A 15 13.21 -4.58 10.42
C ALA A 15 12.49 -3.20 10.49
N GLY A 16 11.46 -3.06 11.32
CA GLY A 16 10.77 -1.80 11.59
C GLY A 16 10.06 -1.20 10.37
N GLY A 17 9.61 0.04 10.51
CA GLY A 17 8.84 0.77 9.51
C GLY A 17 7.38 0.94 9.90
N SER A 18 6.60 1.60 9.03
CA SER A 18 5.18 1.81 9.27
C SER A 18 4.41 0.48 9.27
N TYR A 19 3.25 0.45 9.91
CA TYR A 19 2.37 -0.72 9.98
C TYR A 19 2.18 -1.38 8.60
N LYS A 20 1.88 -0.59 7.56
CA LYS A 20 1.66 -1.09 6.19
C LYS A 20 2.91 -1.74 5.60
N THR A 21 4.08 -1.17 5.85
CA THR A 21 5.36 -1.72 5.39
C THR A 21 5.66 -3.06 6.05
N VAL A 22 5.44 -3.18 7.36
CA VAL A 22 5.64 -4.43 8.10
C VAL A 22 4.66 -5.49 7.64
N ASP A 23 3.37 -5.14 7.48
CA ASP A 23 2.33 -6.03 6.96
C ASP A 23 2.67 -6.56 5.56
N ASP A 24 3.11 -5.69 4.64
CA ASP A 24 3.51 -6.11 3.29
C ASP A 24 4.69 -7.10 3.30
N ARG A 25 5.69 -6.87 4.16
CA ARG A 25 6.84 -7.78 4.33
C ARG A 25 6.42 -9.11 4.91
N ILE A 26 5.52 -9.12 5.91
CA ILE A 26 4.96 -10.34 6.48
C ILE A 26 4.25 -11.17 5.40
N ARG A 27 3.39 -10.54 4.60
CA ARG A 27 2.69 -11.23 3.51
C ARG A 27 3.67 -11.77 2.45
N LEU A 28 4.76 -11.04 2.17
CA LEU A 28 5.81 -11.51 1.27
C LEU A 28 6.52 -12.75 1.84
N ALA A 29 6.90 -12.72 3.11
CA ALA A 29 7.55 -13.84 3.80
C ALA A 29 6.67 -15.09 3.82
N GLN A 30 5.36 -14.94 4.09
CA GLN A 30 4.40 -16.04 4.06
C GLN A 30 4.35 -16.70 2.68
N ARG A 31 4.11 -15.90 1.64
CA ARG A 31 4.05 -16.41 0.25
C ARG A 31 5.35 -17.09 -0.17
N PHE A 32 6.49 -16.57 0.28
CA PHE A 32 7.79 -17.18 0.00
C PHE A 32 7.92 -18.55 0.67
N CYS A 33 7.62 -18.65 1.96
CA CYS A 33 7.69 -19.91 2.73
C CYS A 33 6.74 -20.97 2.19
N GLU A 34 5.49 -20.61 1.92
CA GLU A 34 4.49 -21.49 1.30
C GLU A 34 5.01 -22.06 -0.02
N ARG A 35 5.66 -21.22 -0.84
CA ARG A 35 6.17 -21.65 -2.15
C ARG A 35 7.32 -22.64 -2.05
N LEU A 36 8.28 -22.41 -1.15
CA LEU A 36 9.40 -23.33 -0.96
C LEU A 36 8.92 -24.75 -0.65
N VAL A 37 7.91 -24.86 0.21
CA VAL A 37 7.35 -26.15 0.63
C VAL A 37 6.49 -26.76 -0.48
N LEU A 38 5.54 -26.00 -1.03
CA LEU A 38 4.49 -26.55 -1.91
C LEU A 38 4.96 -26.78 -3.35
N ALA A 39 5.85 -25.95 -3.87
CA ALA A 39 6.21 -25.98 -5.30
C ALA A 39 7.59 -26.56 -5.58
N GLN A 40 8.53 -26.35 -4.66
CA GLN A 40 9.91 -26.78 -4.85
C GLN A 40 10.26 -28.01 -4.01
N ASN A 41 9.33 -28.46 -3.14
CA ASN A 41 9.54 -29.52 -2.16
C ASN A 41 10.83 -29.31 -1.33
N VAL A 42 11.17 -28.04 -1.07
CA VAL A 42 12.38 -27.63 -0.36
C VAL A 42 12.06 -27.55 1.13
N GLN A 43 12.71 -28.40 1.92
CA GLN A 43 12.48 -28.51 3.36
C GLN A 43 13.47 -27.66 4.17
N ILE A 44 13.31 -26.34 4.12
CA ILE A 44 14.11 -25.41 4.93
C ILE A 44 13.34 -25.05 6.20
N ARG A 45 14.06 -25.06 7.34
CA ARG A 45 13.47 -24.76 8.65
C ARG A 45 13.95 -23.44 9.23
N ARG A 46 15.12 -22.95 8.82
CA ARG A 46 15.80 -21.78 9.39
C ARG A 46 16.25 -20.82 8.30
N VAL A 47 16.25 -19.52 8.59
CA VAL A 47 16.64 -18.47 7.64
C VAL A 47 18.10 -18.61 7.20
N GLU A 48 19.00 -19.03 8.09
CA GLU A 48 20.43 -19.28 7.79
C GLU A 48 20.66 -20.36 6.71
N GLN A 49 19.69 -21.24 6.49
CA GLN A 49 19.75 -22.30 5.48
C GLN A 49 19.26 -21.80 4.10
N LEU A 50 18.70 -20.59 4.02
CA LEU A 50 18.33 -19.98 2.76
C LEU A 50 19.60 -19.68 1.95
N LYS A 51 19.55 -20.01 0.67
CA LYS A 51 20.62 -19.79 -0.31
C LYS A 51 20.05 -18.94 -1.43
N ALA A 52 20.92 -18.24 -2.15
CA ALA A 52 20.56 -17.42 -3.30
C ALA A 52 19.62 -18.17 -4.27
N ARG A 53 19.90 -19.44 -4.56
CA ARG A 53 19.07 -20.30 -5.43
C ARG A 53 17.59 -20.39 -5.02
N HIS A 54 17.27 -20.34 -3.72
CA HIS A 54 15.87 -20.42 -3.25
C HIS A 54 15.13 -19.11 -3.54
N ILE A 55 15.83 -17.97 -3.39
CA ILE A 55 15.32 -16.64 -3.71
C ILE A 55 15.18 -16.50 -5.23
N GLU A 56 16.22 -16.86 -5.99
CA GLU A 56 16.21 -16.85 -7.46
C GLU A 56 15.10 -17.75 -8.01
N GLY A 57 14.96 -18.97 -7.48
CA GLY A 57 13.91 -19.90 -7.85
C GLY A 57 12.53 -19.29 -7.63
N TYR A 58 12.30 -18.71 -6.44
CA TYR A 58 11.05 -18.00 -6.15
C TYR A 58 10.79 -16.84 -7.12
N ILE A 59 11.80 -16.02 -7.44
CA ILE A 59 11.64 -14.88 -8.36
C ILE A 59 11.35 -15.37 -9.79
N ARG A 60 12.14 -16.32 -10.31
CA ARG A 60 11.94 -16.89 -11.66
C ARG A 60 10.56 -17.48 -11.79
N GLU A 61 10.12 -18.22 -10.78
CA GLU A 61 8.80 -18.81 -10.76
C GLU A 61 7.68 -17.78 -10.66
N ARG A 62 7.84 -16.74 -9.82
CA ARG A 62 6.91 -15.61 -9.75
C ARG A 62 6.77 -14.89 -11.08
N LEU A 63 7.86 -14.79 -11.84
CA LEU A 63 7.84 -14.24 -13.19
C LEU A 63 7.22 -15.21 -14.20
N ALA A 64 7.49 -16.51 -14.10
CA ALA A 64 7.04 -17.52 -15.06
C ALA A 64 5.57 -17.94 -14.89
N GLN A 65 5.12 -18.20 -13.66
CA GLN A 65 3.79 -18.73 -13.34
C GLN A 65 2.74 -17.66 -13.13
N SER A 66 3.12 -16.39 -13.07
CA SER A 66 2.14 -15.36 -12.86
C SER A 66 1.56 -14.89 -14.18
N GLU A 67 0.30 -15.25 -14.42
CA GLU A 67 -0.61 -14.55 -15.33
C GLU A 67 -0.79 -13.05 -14.97
N ARG A 68 -0.21 -12.59 -13.85
CA ARG A 68 -0.22 -11.20 -13.38
C ARG A 68 1.16 -10.61 -13.14
N LEU A 69 2.27 -11.23 -13.53
CA LEU A 69 3.62 -10.68 -13.31
C LEU A 69 4.58 -10.89 -14.49
N ASN A 70 4.16 -11.53 -15.58
CA ASN A 70 4.88 -11.44 -16.83
C ASN A 70 4.29 -10.31 -17.70
N ASN A 71 5.15 -9.65 -18.48
CA ASN A 71 4.72 -8.48 -19.25
C ASN A 71 3.66 -8.81 -20.30
N LEU A 72 3.60 -10.06 -20.77
CA LEU A 72 2.64 -10.50 -21.79
C LEU A 72 1.23 -10.66 -21.18
N SER A 73 1.12 -11.36 -20.06
CA SER A 73 -0.15 -11.64 -19.36
C SER A 73 -0.72 -10.41 -18.67
N LEU A 74 0.14 -9.48 -18.27
CA LEU A 74 -0.26 -8.16 -17.76
C LEU A 74 -0.64 -7.15 -18.85
N GLY A 75 -0.51 -7.49 -20.14
CA GLY A 75 -0.69 -6.54 -21.24
C GLY A 75 0.30 -5.38 -21.20
N LEU A 76 1.47 -5.58 -20.55
CA LEU A 76 2.50 -4.59 -20.33
C LEU A 76 3.64 -4.62 -21.36
N SER A 77 3.64 -5.55 -22.33
CA SER A 77 4.63 -5.55 -23.42
C SER A 77 4.51 -4.26 -24.23
N GLY A 78 5.53 -3.41 -24.16
CA GLY A 78 5.52 -2.09 -24.80
C GLY A 78 4.77 -1.00 -24.03
N THR A 79 4.33 -1.25 -22.80
CA THR A 79 3.64 -0.24 -21.99
C THR A 79 4.62 0.73 -21.31
N SER A 80 4.16 1.97 -21.18
CA SER A 80 4.91 3.05 -20.54
C SER A 80 4.76 3.00 -19.02
N ARG A 81 5.82 3.37 -18.29
CA ARG A 81 5.76 3.64 -16.84
C ARG A 81 5.00 4.94 -16.51
N SER A 82 4.57 5.70 -17.52
CA SER A 82 3.62 6.79 -17.32
C SER A 82 2.31 6.20 -16.78
N GLY A 83 1.96 6.52 -15.53
CA GLY A 83 0.76 6.00 -14.89
C GLY A 83 -0.50 6.22 -15.73
N THR A 84 -1.45 5.29 -15.67
CA THR A 84 -2.73 5.34 -16.41
C THR A 84 -3.78 6.23 -15.75
N LYS A 85 -3.48 6.76 -14.57
CA LYS A 85 -4.40 7.62 -13.81
C LYS A 85 -4.51 8.99 -14.48
N ARG A 86 -5.74 9.44 -14.68
CA ARG A 86 -6.04 10.80 -15.15
C ARG A 86 -6.37 11.70 -13.95
N ALA A 87 -6.07 12.99 -14.09
CA ALA A 87 -6.52 13.98 -13.11
C ALA A 87 -8.05 14.02 -13.07
N ILE A 88 -8.62 14.13 -11.87
CA ILE A 88 -10.06 14.28 -11.68
C ILE A 88 -10.48 15.65 -12.24
N THR A 89 -11.48 15.67 -13.13
CA THR A 89 -11.99 16.92 -13.69
C THR A 89 -12.86 17.67 -12.66
N PRO A 90 -12.95 19.00 -12.73
CA PRO A 90 -13.82 19.78 -11.83
C PRO A 90 -15.28 19.31 -11.84
N GLU A 91 -15.82 18.96 -13.01
CA GLU A 91 -17.21 18.53 -13.19
C GLU A 91 -17.46 17.20 -12.48
N HIS A 92 -16.54 16.24 -12.63
CA HIS A 92 -16.64 14.97 -11.95
C HIS A 92 -16.53 15.15 -10.43
N TYR A 93 -15.64 16.03 -9.97
CA TYR A 93 -15.51 16.34 -8.56
C TYR A 93 -16.80 16.93 -7.98
N HIS A 94 -17.41 17.92 -8.64
CA HIS A 94 -18.66 18.53 -8.17
C HIS A 94 -19.80 17.51 -8.10
N HIS A 95 -19.96 16.68 -9.13
CA HIS A 95 -20.99 15.64 -9.15
C HIS A 95 -20.86 14.65 -7.97
N VAL A 96 -19.62 14.22 -7.69
CA VAL A 96 -19.34 13.33 -6.55
C VAL A 96 -19.58 14.04 -5.23
N LEU A 97 -19.19 15.32 -5.11
CA LEU A 97 -19.38 16.12 -3.89
C LEU A 97 -20.86 16.33 -3.57
N GLU A 98 -21.70 16.65 -4.55
CA GLU A 98 -23.15 16.79 -4.38
C GLU A 98 -23.77 15.49 -3.88
N THR A 99 -23.39 14.36 -4.49
CA THR A 99 -23.84 13.04 -4.06
C THR A 99 -23.40 12.73 -2.63
N ALA A 100 -22.15 13.07 -2.28
CA ALA A 100 -21.60 12.86 -0.94
C ALA A 100 -22.31 13.72 0.11
N ARG A 101 -22.65 14.98 -0.18
CA ARG A 101 -23.36 15.87 0.75
C ARG A 101 -24.71 15.29 1.17
N ILE A 102 -25.43 14.65 0.25
CA ILE A 102 -26.73 14.02 0.53
C ILE A 102 -26.56 12.73 1.34
N LYS A 103 -25.58 11.90 0.99
CA LYS A 103 -25.44 10.54 1.56
C LYS A 103 -24.60 10.47 2.83
N ALA A 104 -23.56 11.28 2.93
CA ALA A 104 -22.56 11.21 3.99
C ALA A 104 -21.83 12.56 4.15
N PRO A 105 -22.35 13.48 5.00
CA PRO A 105 -21.77 14.81 5.19
C PRO A 105 -20.27 14.80 5.58
N GLY A 106 -19.84 13.82 6.39
CA GLY A 106 -18.43 13.67 6.75
C GLY A 106 -17.52 13.33 5.56
N LEU A 107 -18.03 12.57 4.57
CA LEU A 107 -17.30 12.31 3.33
C LEU A 107 -17.18 13.58 2.50
N ALA A 108 -18.25 14.37 2.39
CA ALA A 108 -18.21 15.65 1.69
C ALA A 108 -17.16 16.59 2.29
N ALA A 109 -17.14 16.73 3.61
CA ALA A 109 -16.14 17.53 4.31
C ALA A 109 -14.70 17.04 4.03
N ALA A 110 -14.47 15.72 4.05
CA ALA A 110 -13.17 15.13 3.74
C ALA A 110 -12.75 15.37 2.28
N LEU A 111 -13.70 15.33 1.33
CA LEU A 111 -13.45 15.62 -0.08
C LEU A 111 -13.09 17.10 -0.30
N GLU A 112 -13.74 18.01 0.40
CA GLU A 112 -13.46 19.45 0.34
C GLU A 112 -12.07 19.76 0.94
N LEU A 113 -11.78 19.24 2.13
CA LEU A 113 -10.47 19.39 2.76
C LEU A 113 -9.34 18.79 1.91
N SER A 114 -9.54 17.60 1.36
CA SER A 114 -8.56 16.97 0.46
C SER A 114 -8.29 17.82 -0.79
N ARG A 115 -9.34 18.42 -1.38
CA ARG A 115 -9.21 19.26 -2.57
C ARG A 115 -8.47 20.57 -2.30
N LEU A 116 -8.76 21.22 -1.16
CA LEU A 116 -8.18 22.51 -0.80
C LEU A 116 -6.74 22.39 -0.31
N MET A 117 -6.44 21.35 0.49
CA MET A 117 -5.17 21.21 1.17
C MET A 117 -4.23 20.16 0.55
N GLY A 118 -4.72 19.39 -0.44
CA GLY A 118 -3.93 18.33 -1.08
C GLY A 118 -3.73 17.09 -0.20
N LEU A 119 -4.64 16.85 0.75
CA LEU A 119 -4.53 15.70 1.68
C LEU A 119 -4.72 14.38 0.93
N ARG A 120 -3.88 13.39 1.26
CA ARG A 120 -4.11 12.00 0.87
C ARG A 120 -5.36 11.47 1.57
N SER A 121 -5.97 10.42 1.03
CA SER A 121 -7.24 9.88 1.54
C SER A 121 -7.22 9.59 3.05
N GLN A 122 -6.12 9.01 3.57
CA GLN A 122 -6.00 8.73 5.00
C GLN A 122 -5.82 10.01 5.82
N GLU A 123 -5.04 10.97 5.34
CA GLU A 123 -4.82 12.27 5.99
C GLU A 123 -6.15 13.04 6.08
N ALA A 124 -6.95 13.04 5.00
CA ALA A 124 -8.27 13.68 4.98
C ALA A 124 -9.21 13.07 6.02
N VAL A 125 -9.26 11.74 6.13
CA VAL A 125 -10.11 11.06 7.13
C VAL A 125 -9.63 11.31 8.56
N GLN A 126 -8.31 11.35 8.79
CA GLN A 126 -7.74 11.55 10.13
C GLN A 126 -7.64 13.03 10.53
N SER A 127 -7.85 13.96 9.60
CA SER A 127 -7.75 15.42 9.82
C SER A 127 -8.63 15.94 10.94
N ALA A 128 -9.75 15.26 11.24
CA ALA A 128 -10.65 15.58 12.34
C ALA A 128 -9.92 15.77 13.69
N GLN A 129 -8.83 15.02 13.91
CA GLN A 129 -8.02 15.10 15.12
C GLN A 129 -7.19 16.39 15.22
N SER A 130 -6.94 17.07 14.09
CA SER A 130 -6.10 18.26 13.99
C SER A 130 -6.90 19.57 13.83
N LEU A 131 -8.21 19.49 13.58
CA LEU A 131 -9.04 20.66 13.25
C LEU A 131 -8.98 21.77 14.32
N LYS A 132 -8.97 21.41 15.60
CA LYS A 132 -8.88 22.39 16.69
C LYS A 132 -7.57 23.18 16.66
N THR A 133 -6.46 22.49 16.41
CA THR A 133 -5.13 23.11 16.29
C THR A 133 -5.09 23.99 15.04
N TRP A 134 -5.64 23.53 13.92
CA TRP A 134 -5.71 24.29 12.69
C TRP A 134 -6.52 25.58 12.85
N GLN A 135 -7.67 25.53 13.53
CA GLN A 135 -8.46 26.72 13.83
C GLN A 135 -7.65 27.74 14.63
N GLN A 136 -6.95 27.29 15.68
CA GLN A 136 -6.13 28.18 16.50
C GLN A 136 -4.97 28.83 15.72
N ALA A 137 -4.35 28.09 14.80
CA ALA A 137 -3.30 28.62 13.93
C ALA A 137 -3.87 29.70 12.98
N LEU A 138 -5.05 29.46 12.40
CA LEU A 138 -5.74 30.43 11.56
C LEU A 138 -6.12 31.69 12.33
N ASP A 139 -6.64 31.55 13.56
CA ASP A 139 -7.02 32.67 14.41
C ASP A 139 -5.81 33.57 14.77
N ARG A 140 -4.61 32.98 14.81
CA ARG A 140 -3.34 33.69 15.02
C ARG A 140 -2.76 34.30 13.74
N GLY A 141 -3.40 34.10 12.60
CA GLY A 141 -2.92 34.55 11.29
C GLY A 141 -1.71 33.76 10.78
N GLU A 142 -1.51 32.53 11.26
CA GLU A 142 -0.40 31.68 10.80
C GLU A 142 -0.63 31.23 9.36
N THR A 143 0.42 31.23 8.55
CA THR A 143 0.38 30.80 7.14
C THR A 143 0.53 29.28 6.98
N ARG A 144 0.73 28.54 8.08
CA ARG A 144 0.90 27.09 8.10
C ARG A 144 0.07 26.48 9.23
N LEU A 145 -0.48 25.30 8.97
CA LEU A 145 -1.32 24.55 9.90
C LEU A 145 -0.52 23.35 10.43
N THR A 146 0.44 23.62 11.32
CA THR A 146 1.32 22.60 11.94
C THR A 146 1.10 22.50 13.43
#